data_AF-A0A535TY87-F1
#
_entry.id   AF-A0A535TY87-F1
#
_cell.length_a   1.000
_cell.length_b   1.000
_cell.length_c   1.000
_cell.angle_alpha   90.00
_cell.angle_beta   90.00
_cell.angle_gamma   90.00
#
_symmetry.space_group_name_H-M   'P 1'
#
loop_
_entity.id
_entity.type
_entity.pdbx_description
1 polymer ?
#
loop_
_entity_poly.entity_id
_entity_poly.type
_entity_poly.pdbx_seq_one_letter_code
_entity_poly.pdbx_strand_id
1 'polypeptide(L)'
;MQERSEEQIISRLLELENSGQAERRAELSGERYIALIQDPETSGGYILQHGLDETEGAEVPEGTEFWDYGTWDEARAAYEQLLNEARAAGELVEDDTVEGIGDSETGGAEVRDRYSASDEDPLVAGDERQDTVTDESDSEDTP
;
A
#
# COMPACT_ATOMS: atom_id res chain seq x y z
N MET A 1 18.41 -3.25 -31.97
CA MET A 1 17.96 -3.35 -30.57
C MET A 1 17.99 -4.82 -30.24
N GLN A 2 18.58 -5.25 -29.13
CA GLN A 2 18.57 -6.67 -28.78
C GLN A 2 17.14 -6.99 -28.35
N GLU A 3 16.43 -7.77 -29.16
CA GLU A 3 15.17 -8.39 -28.76
C GLU A 3 15.49 -9.27 -27.55
N ARG A 4 15.14 -8.80 -26.34
CA ARG A 4 15.25 -9.64 -25.15
C ARG A 4 14.32 -10.83 -25.38
N SER A 5 14.80 -12.04 -25.11
CA SER A 5 13.93 -13.22 -25.11
C SER A 5 12.80 -13.03 -24.11
N GLU A 6 11.62 -13.56 -24.40
CA GLU A 6 10.43 -13.46 -23.53
C GLU A 6 10.75 -13.90 -22.09
N GLU A 7 11.49 -15.00 -21.91
CA GLU A 7 11.99 -15.46 -20.60
C GLU A 7 12.84 -14.44 -19.85
N GLN A 8 13.65 -13.65 -20.55
CA GLN A 8 14.46 -12.59 -19.93
C GLN A 8 13.60 -11.41 -19.48
N ILE A 9 12.51 -11.13 -20.20
CA ILE A 9 11.53 -10.12 -19.80
C ILE A 9 10.78 -10.63 -18.57
N ILE A 10 10.26 -11.85 -18.62
CA ILE A 10 9.53 -12.47 -17.50
C ILE A 10 10.37 -12.52 -16.24
N SER A 11 11.61 -13.02 -16.32
CA SER A 11 12.51 -13.13 -15.15
C SER A 11 12.73 -11.77 -14.49
N ARG A 12 12.92 -10.73 -15.31
CA ARG A 12 13.04 -9.36 -14.81
C ARG A 12 11.76 -8.84 -14.17
N LEU A 13 10.59 -9.10 -14.78
CA LEU A 13 9.32 -8.65 -14.22
C LEU A 13 9.05 -9.33 -12.87
N LEU A 14 9.33 -10.63 -12.74
CA LEU A 14 9.28 -11.35 -11.47
C LEU A 14 10.23 -10.74 -10.44
N GLU A 15 11.46 -10.40 -10.81
CA GLU A 15 12.41 -9.73 -9.92
C GLU A 15 11.89 -8.35 -9.45
N LEU A 16 11.32 -7.55 -10.35
CA LEU A 16 10.74 -6.25 -10.03
C LEU A 16 9.55 -6.38 -9.07
N GLU A 17 8.68 -7.37 -9.31
CA GLU A 17 7.53 -7.67 -8.44
C GLU A 17 7.99 -8.11 -7.05
N ASN A 18 8.91 -9.08 -6.96
CA ASN A 18 9.50 -9.54 -5.69
C ASN A 18 10.26 -8.45 -4.93
N SER A 19 10.84 -7.48 -5.65
CA SER A 19 11.51 -6.32 -5.06
C SER A 19 10.54 -5.23 -4.59
N GLY A 20 9.23 -5.44 -4.72
CA GLY A 20 8.20 -4.46 -4.34
C GLY A 20 8.09 -3.27 -5.27
N GLN A 21 8.57 -3.39 -6.52
CA GLN A 21 8.50 -2.32 -7.53
C GLN A 21 7.24 -2.40 -8.41
N ALA A 22 6.35 -3.37 -8.16
CA ALA A 22 5.01 -3.37 -8.75
C ALA A 22 4.19 -2.19 -8.19
N GLU A 23 3.51 -1.43 -9.05
CA GLU A 23 2.60 -0.37 -8.61
C GLU A 23 1.39 -0.96 -7.90
N ARG A 24 0.85 -2.02 -8.49
CA ARG A 24 -0.31 -2.75 -7.99
C ARG A 24 -0.12 -4.23 -8.23
N ARG A 25 -0.59 -5.03 -7.26
CA ARG A 25 -0.68 -6.48 -7.35
C ARG A 25 -2.06 -6.89 -6.84
N ALA A 26 -2.68 -7.83 -7.52
CA ALA A 26 -3.93 -8.45 -7.12
C ALA A 26 -3.79 -9.97 -7.16
N GLU A 27 -4.43 -10.64 -6.20
CA GLU A 27 -4.52 -12.08 -6.16
C GLU A 27 -5.75 -12.55 -6.96
N LEU A 28 -5.54 -13.60 -7.74
CA LEU A 28 -6.55 -14.33 -8.48
C LEU A 28 -6.71 -15.73 -7.88
N SER A 29 -7.87 -16.31 -8.09
CA SER A 29 -8.20 -17.65 -7.61
C SER A 29 -7.27 -18.70 -8.22
N GLY A 30 -6.99 -19.73 -7.42
CA GLY A 30 -6.07 -20.80 -7.81
C GLY A 30 -4.60 -20.37 -7.74
N GLU A 31 -4.24 -19.58 -6.73
CA GLU A 31 -2.85 -19.21 -6.44
C GLU A 31 -2.17 -18.49 -7.62
N ARG A 32 -2.93 -17.63 -8.29
CA ARG A 32 -2.46 -16.81 -9.40
C ARG A 32 -2.41 -15.36 -8.98
N TYR A 33 -1.55 -14.58 -9.62
CA TYR A 33 -1.38 -13.17 -9.34
C TYR A 33 -1.34 -12.40 -10.65
N ILE A 34 -1.84 -11.17 -10.60
CA ILE A 34 -1.69 -10.18 -11.66
C ILE A 34 -1.06 -8.92 -11.07
N ALA A 35 0.01 -8.44 -11.70
CA ALA A 35 0.78 -7.29 -11.27
C ALA A 35 0.93 -6.28 -12.41
N LEU A 36 0.83 -5.00 -12.05
CA LEU A 36 1.08 -3.87 -12.93
C LEU A 36 2.44 -3.26 -12.56
N ILE A 37 3.38 -3.29 -13.49
CA ILE A 37 4.78 -2.91 -13.27
C ILE A 37 5.16 -1.80 -14.25
N GLN A 38 5.62 -0.66 -13.74
CA GLN A 38 6.18 0.39 -14.57
C GLN A 38 7.62 0.05 -14.90
N ASP A 39 8.00 0.12 -16.17
CA ASP A 39 9.39 -0.09 -16.52
C ASP A 39 10.24 1.15 -16.15
N PRO A 40 11.35 0.99 -15.42
CA PRO A 40 12.17 2.14 -15.03
C PRO A 40 13.04 2.68 -16.18
N GLU A 41 13.24 1.91 -17.25
CA GLU A 41 14.09 2.29 -18.38
C GLU A 41 13.30 2.93 -19.54
N THR A 42 11.98 2.77 -19.56
CA THR A 42 11.08 3.23 -20.60
C THR A 42 9.86 3.94 -19.99
N SER A 43 9.04 4.58 -20.81
CA SER A 43 7.77 5.15 -20.35
C SER A 43 6.59 4.16 -20.46
N GLY A 44 6.90 2.90 -20.77
CA GLY A 44 5.95 1.83 -20.95
C GLY A 44 5.56 1.18 -19.62
N GLY A 45 4.58 0.28 -19.70
CA GLY A 45 4.13 -0.52 -18.58
C GLY A 45 3.98 -1.98 -18.99
N TYR A 46 4.17 -2.85 -18.01
CA TYR A 46 4.00 -4.28 -18.14
C TYR A 46 2.87 -4.74 -17.24
N ILE A 47 2.05 -5.66 -17.75
CA ILE A 47 1.17 -6.47 -16.92
C ILE A 47 1.77 -7.86 -16.88
N LEU A 48 2.02 -8.37 -15.68
CA LEU A 48 2.50 -9.72 -15.45
C LEU A 48 1.40 -10.54 -14.79
N GLN A 49 1.05 -11.68 -15.38
CA GLN A 49 0.24 -12.71 -14.73
C GLN A 49 1.11 -13.93 -14.49
N HIS A 50 1.12 -14.46 -13.27
CA HIS A 50 1.90 -15.65 -12.93
C HIS A 50 1.19 -16.49 -11.87
N GLY A 51 1.51 -17.77 -11.83
CA GLY A 51 1.14 -18.64 -10.71
C GLY A 51 1.98 -18.35 -9.47
N LEU A 52 1.73 -19.11 -8.40
CA LEU A 52 2.56 -19.11 -7.21
C LEU A 52 4.00 -19.44 -7.59
N ASP A 53 4.90 -18.53 -7.25
CA ASP A 53 6.32 -18.78 -7.37
C ASP A 53 6.81 -19.48 -6.10
N GLU A 54 6.91 -20.80 -6.17
CA GLU A 54 7.50 -21.63 -5.10
C GLU A 54 9.03 -21.57 -5.10
N THR A 55 9.62 -20.98 -6.14
CA THR A 55 11.06 -21.03 -6.42
C THR A 55 11.80 -19.75 -6.05
N GLU A 56 11.11 -18.77 -5.46
CA GLU A 56 11.66 -17.47 -5.05
C GLU A 56 12.44 -16.78 -6.19
N GLY A 57 11.91 -16.87 -7.41
CA GLY A 57 12.46 -16.29 -8.63
C GLY A 57 13.57 -17.12 -9.29
N ALA A 58 13.82 -18.36 -8.85
CA ALA A 58 14.78 -19.24 -9.50
C ALA A 58 14.27 -19.82 -10.82
N GLU A 59 12.96 -20.01 -10.95
CA GLU A 59 12.29 -20.54 -12.13
C GLU A 59 11.05 -19.70 -12.47
N VAL A 60 10.64 -19.71 -13.73
CA VAL A 60 9.41 -19.04 -14.16
C VAL A 60 8.21 -19.93 -13.81
N PRO A 61 7.22 -19.44 -13.03
CA PRO A 61 6.03 -20.23 -12.70
C PRO A 61 5.27 -20.68 -13.95
N GLU A 62 4.61 -21.84 -13.88
CA GLU A 62 3.80 -22.34 -14.99
C GLU A 62 2.64 -21.37 -15.30
N GLY A 63 2.34 -21.19 -16.60
CA GLY A 63 1.29 -20.29 -17.04
C GLY A 63 1.61 -18.80 -16.83
N THR A 64 2.89 -18.45 -16.70
CA THR A 64 3.30 -17.04 -16.66
C THR A 64 3.12 -16.38 -18.02
N GLU A 65 2.37 -15.29 -18.04
CA GLU A 65 2.07 -14.49 -19.22
C GLU A 65 2.35 -13.02 -18.93
N PHE A 66 2.76 -12.26 -19.94
CA PHE A 66 2.93 -10.83 -19.81
C PHE A 66 2.41 -10.07 -21.03
N TRP A 67 2.01 -8.82 -20.79
CA TRP A 67 1.62 -7.89 -21.83
C TRP A 67 2.48 -6.63 -21.74
N ASP A 68 3.04 -6.25 -22.89
CA ASP A 68 3.84 -5.02 -23.08
C ASP A 68 2.94 -3.91 -23.62
N TYR A 69 3.00 -2.74 -23.00
CA TYR A 69 2.32 -1.55 -23.48
C TYR A 69 3.31 -0.41 -23.63
N GLY A 70 3.24 0.28 -24.77
CA GLY A 70 4.14 1.38 -25.10
C GLY A 70 3.99 2.59 -24.17
N THR A 71 2.88 2.72 -23.45
CA THR A 71 2.64 3.77 -22.47
C THR A 71 2.08 3.23 -21.16
N TRP A 72 2.43 3.92 -20.07
CA TRP A 72 1.91 3.59 -18.74
C TRP A 72 0.38 3.67 -18.63
N ASP A 73 -0.24 4.66 -19.30
CA ASP A 73 -1.69 4.86 -19.26
C ASP A 73 -2.44 3.69 -19.93
N GLU A 74 -1.91 3.19 -21.06
CA GLU A 74 -2.44 1.99 -21.72
C GLU A 74 -2.32 0.75 -20.84
N ALA A 75 -1.16 0.54 -20.21
CA ALA A 75 -0.94 -0.58 -19.29
C ALA A 75 -1.94 -0.53 -18.12
N ARG A 76 -2.12 0.64 -17.53
CA ARG A 76 -3.05 0.84 -16.43
C ARG A 76 -4.50 0.58 -16.85
N ALA A 77 -4.93 1.13 -17.98
CA ALA A 77 -6.29 0.93 -18.47
C ALA A 77 -6.55 -0.56 -18.78
N ALA A 78 -5.58 -1.25 -19.37
CA ALA A 78 -5.67 -2.68 -19.64
C ALA A 78 -5.70 -3.51 -18.34
N TYR A 79 -4.87 -3.17 -17.36
CA TYR A 79 -4.87 -3.82 -16.04
C TYR A 79 -6.23 -3.68 -15.35
N GLU A 80 -6.81 -2.47 -15.37
CA GLU A 80 -8.14 -2.25 -14.81
C GLU A 80 -9.21 -3.08 -15.55
N GLN A 81 -9.12 -3.22 -16.87
CA GLN A 81 -10.03 -4.09 -17.61
C GLN A 81 -9.89 -5.56 -17.20
N LEU A 82 -8.67 -6.09 -17.14
CA LEU A 82 -8.40 -7.48 -16.74
C LEU A 82 -8.91 -7.77 -15.32
N LEU A 83 -8.74 -6.83 -14.38
CA LEU A 83 -9.30 -6.97 -13.03
C LEU A 83 -10.83 -7.00 -13.03
N ASN A 84 -11.47 -6.17 -13.85
CA ASN A 84 -12.93 -6.18 -13.94
C ASN A 84 -13.45 -7.48 -14.57
N GLU A 85 -12.74 -8.03 -15.56
CA GLU A 85 -13.05 -9.34 -16.15
C GLU A 85 -12.89 -10.46 -15.12
N ALA A 86 -11.76 -10.48 -14.39
CA ALA A 86 -11.52 -11.44 -13.32
C ALA A 86 -12.58 -11.34 -12.20
N ARG A 87 -12.97 -10.12 -11.81
CA ARG A 87 -14.05 -9.89 -10.85
C ARG A 87 -15.38 -10.42 -11.38
N ALA A 88 -15.72 -10.12 -12.63
CA ALA A 88 -16.95 -10.60 -13.25
C ALA A 88 -16.99 -12.14 -13.36
N ALA A 89 -15.83 -12.77 -13.53
CA ALA A 89 -15.67 -14.22 -13.52
C ALA A 89 -15.65 -14.84 -12.11
N GLY A 90 -15.57 -14.02 -11.04
CA GLY A 90 -15.40 -14.49 -9.66
C GLY A 90 -14.00 -15.07 -9.40
N GLU A 91 -13.01 -14.71 -10.22
CA GLU A 91 -11.62 -15.12 -10.08
C GLU A 91 -10.81 -14.13 -9.26
N LEU A 92 -11.20 -12.86 -9.18
CA LEU A 92 -10.51 -11.89 -8.33
C LEU A 92 -10.71 -12.24 -6.86
N VAL A 93 -9.63 -12.50 -6.13
CA VAL A 93 -9.67 -12.61 -4.68
C VAL A 93 -9.70 -11.19 -4.14
N GLU A 94 -10.91 -10.72 -3.85
CA GLU A 94 -11.09 -9.46 -3.15
C GLU A 94 -10.62 -9.69 -1.71
N ASP A 95 -9.53 -9.04 -1.32
CA ASP A 95 -9.11 -9.02 0.08
C ASP A 95 -10.24 -8.33 0.85
N ASP A 96 -11.07 -9.13 1.54
CA ASP A 96 -12.20 -8.71 2.38
C ASP A 96 -11.71 -7.92 3.62
N THR A 97 -10.55 -7.24 3.54
CA THR A 97 -10.22 -6.16 4.45
C THR A 97 -11.15 -4.99 4.15
N VAL A 98 -12.29 -5.06 4.81
CA VAL A 98 -13.10 -3.91 5.19
C VAL A 98 -12.19 -2.88 5.90
N GLU A 99 -11.45 -2.07 5.15
CA GLU A 99 -10.95 -0.80 5.66
C GLU A 99 -12.15 0.16 5.71
N GLY A 100 -12.96 -0.06 6.76
CA GLY A 100 -13.86 0.86 7.46
C GLY A 100 -14.13 2.25 6.89
N ILE A 101 -14.58 2.41 5.65
CA ILE A 101 -15.40 3.57 5.28
C ILE A 101 -16.84 3.22 5.62
N GLY A 102 -17.21 3.56 6.85
CA GLY A 102 -18.54 3.33 7.40
C GLY A 102 -19.63 3.95 6.54
N ASP A 103 -20.46 3.10 5.94
CA ASP A 103 -21.88 3.42 5.75
C ASP A 103 -22.56 3.29 7.12
N SER A 104 -22.23 4.19 8.04
CA SER A 104 -22.89 4.32 9.35
C SER A 104 -23.73 5.58 9.35
N GLU A 105 -25.01 5.37 9.00
CA GLU A 105 -26.18 6.06 9.54
C GLU A 105 -25.96 7.51 10.01
N THR A 106 -25.94 8.48 9.10
CA THR A 106 -26.13 9.89 9.48
C THR A 106 -27.45 10.42 8.91
N GLY A 107 -28.49 10.26 9.72
CA GLY A 107 -29.80 10.89 9.52
C GLY A 107 -30.63 10.96 10.80
N GLY A 108 -29.97 10.93 11.98
CA GLY A 108 -30.61 11.11 13.27
C GLY A 108 -30.96 12.60 13.48
N ALA A 109 -32.23 12.86 13.73
CA ALA A 109 -32.82 14.20 13.85
C ALA A 109 -32.05 15.14 14.80
N GLU A 110 -31.84 16.37 14.36
CA GLU A 110 -31.37 17.51 15.14
C GLU A 110 -32.38 17.87 16.25
N VAL A 111 -32.19 17.30 17.45
CA VAL A 111 -32.91 17.76 18.65
C VAL A 111 -32.11 18.88 19.30
N ARG A 112 -32.66 20.08 19.14
CA ARG A 112 -32.20 21.33 19.72
C ARG A 112 -32.42 21.33 21.23
N ASP A 113 -31.37 21.06 22.00
CA ASP A 113 -31.42 21.23 23.44
C ASP A 113 -30.75 22.54 23.88
N ARG A 114 -31.65 23.44 24.25
CA ARG A 114 -31.44 24.77 24.77
C ARG A 114 -31.21 24.66 26.28
N TYR A 115 -30.00 24.30 26.72
CA TYR A 115 -29.62 24.46 28.13
C TYR A 115 -28.27 25.14 28.27
N SER A 116 -28.37 26.41 28.66
CA SER A 116 -27.32 27.25 29.20
C SER A 116 -27.38 27.12 30.72
N ALA A 117 -26.30 26.63 31.33
CA ALA A 117 -25.95 26.76 32.75
C ALA A 117 -24.45 26.43 32.82
N SER A 118 -23.54 27.42 32.81
CA SER A 118 -23.04 28.10 34.01
C SER A 118 -22.78 27.14 35.16
N ASP A 119 -21.53 26.67 35.28
CA ASP A 119 -20.81 26.84 36.55
C ASP A 119 -19.30 26.85 36.27
N GLU A 120 -18.66 27.85 36.83
CA GLU A 120 -17.25 28.17 36.77
C GLU A 120 -16.60 27.55 38.00
N ASP A 121 -15.77 26.52 37.84
CA ASP A 121 -14.98 25.95 38.92
C ASP A 121 -13.54 26.47 38.86
N PRO A 122 -13.14 27.46 39.67
CA PRO A 122 -11.75 27.63 40.07
C PRO A 122 -11.53 26.88 41.38
N LEU A 123 -10.37 26.22 41.53
CA LEU A 123 -9.58 26.08 42.78
C LEU A 123 -8.52 24.99 42.58
N VAL A 124 -7.35 25.34 42.03
CA VAL A 124 -6.13 24.59 42.30
C VAL A 124 -5.41 25.29 43.45
N ALA A 125 -5.51 24.70 44.64
CA ALA A 125 -4.65 25.03 45.76
C ALA A 125 -3.32 24.30 45.54
N GLY A 126 -2.27 25.06 45.25
CA GLY A 126 -0.89 24.60 45.11
C GLY A 126 0.05 25.72 45.50
N ASP A 127 0.14 25.93 46.81
CA ASP A 127 1.00 26.89 47.48
C ASP A 127 2.49 26.50 47.37
N GLU A 128 3.35 27.53 47.36
CA GLU A 128 4.81 27.53 47.57
C GLU A 128 5.72 26.83 46.52
N ARG A 129 6.24 27.58 45.55
CA ARG A 129 7.54 28.30 45.61
C ARG A 129 8.74 27.43 45.98
N GLN A 130 9.55 27.09 44.98
CA GLN A 130 11.00 27.23 45.14
C GLN A 130 11.65 27.60 43.80
N ASP A 131 12.26 28.78 43.84
CA ASP A 131 12.97 29.49 42.80
C ASP A 131 14.44 29.06 42.81
N THR A 132 15.02 28.92 41.62
CA THR A 132 16.44 29.08 41.23
C THR A 132 17.56 28.26 41.92
N VAL A 133 18.41 27.62 41.10
CA VAL A 133 19.79 28.08 40.76
C VAL A 133 20.53 26.96 39.99
N THR A 134 21.05 27.34 38.82
CA THR A 134 22.14 26.68 38.08
C THR A 134 23.48 27.04 38.71
N ASP A 135 24.36 26.05 38.99
CA ASP A 135 25.85 26.14 38.98
C ASP A 135 26.40 24.72 39.29
N GLU A 136 26.92 23.97 38.30
CA GLU A 136 28.35 23.79 37.95
C GLU A 136 29.22 22.95 38.91
N SER A 137 29.99 22.05 38.29
CA SER A 137 31.27 21.44 38.70
C SER A 137 31.29 20.23 39.64
N ASP A 138 31.74 19.07 39.13
CA ASP A 138 33.04 18.42 39.45
C ASP A 138 33.14 17.10 38.61
N SER A 139 33.92 17.03 37.53
CA SER A 139 35.36 16.72 37.43
C SER A 139 35.76 15.34 37.97
N GLU A 140 36.13 14.41 37.08
CA GLU A 140 37.27 13.51 37.28
C GLU A 140 37.67 12.81 35.97
N ASP A 141 38.72 13.32 35.33
CA ASP A 141 39.51 12.65 34.28
C ASP A 141 41.00 12.75 34.69
N THR A 142 41.67 11.61 34.76
CA THR A 142 43.06 11.38 35.23
C THR A 142 43.83 10.77 34.04
N PRO A 143 45.04 11.22 33.67
CA PRO A 143 46.27 10.98 34.45
C PRO A 143 47.31 12.12 34.52
#